data_AF-A0A855MKA7-F1
#
_entry.id   AF-A0A855MKA7-F1
#
_cell.length_a   1.000
_cell.length_b   1.000
_cell.length_c   1.000
_cell.angle_alpha   90.00
_cell.angle_beta   90.00
_cell.angle_gamma   90.00
#
_symmetry.space_group_name_H-M   'P 1'
#
loop_
_entity.id
_entity.type
_entity.pdbx_description
1 polymer ?
#
loop_
_entity_poly.entity_id
_entity_poly.type
_entity_poly.pdbx_seq_one_letter_code
_entity_poly.pdbx_strand_id
1 'polypeptide(L)'
;MNIVRILFLPLILMLSGCQIIQGKPVAAPPPAEKALEIRYAQTSKLEKMGTISVNVRGNADDVDRALQQKADASGAHYYVIVLKSEAATLPGIWFARAVLYQ
;
A
#
# COMPACT_ATOMS: atom_id res chain seq x y z
N MET A 1 -31.57 28.53 27.72
CA MET A 1 -30.29 28.64 26.99
C MET A 1 -29.26 27.54 27.30
N ASN A 2 -29.54 26.54 28.16
CA ASN A 2 -28.56 25.52 28.54
C ASN A 2 -28.75 24.13 27.90
N ILE A 3 -29.94 23.80 27.36
CA ILE A 3 -30.23 22.49 26.74
C ILE A 3 -29.46 22.31 25.42
N VAL A 4 -29.33 23.38 24.63
CA VAL A 4 -28.55 23.34 23.37
C VAL A 4 -27.08 22.97 23.66
N ARG A 5 -26.49 23.53 24.73
CA ARG A 5 -25.10 23.23 25.14
C ARG A 5 -24.89 21.78 25.60
N ILE A 6 -25.89 21.16 26.24
CA ILE A 6 -25.79 19.78 26.74
C ILE A 6 -25.86 18.76 25.59
N LEU A 7 -26.61 19.07 24.51
CA LEU A 7 -26.72 18.20 23.34
C LEU A 7 -25.44 18.18 22.47
N PHE A 8 -24.66 19.26 22.47
CA PHE A 8 -23.42 19.34 21.67
C PHE A 8 -22.23 18.59 22.28
N LEU A 9 -22.24 18.35 23.61
CA LEU A 9 -21.16 17.65 24.30
C LEU A 9 -20.92 16.20 23.84
N PRO A 10 -21.95 15.33 23.68
CA PRO A 10 -21.73 13.97 23.18
C PRO A 10 -21.25 13.92 21.72
N LEU A 11 -21.61 14.92 20.90
CA LEU A 11 -21.18 15.00 19.51
C LEU A 11 -19.66 15.25 19.40
N ILE A 12 -19.11 16.14 20.23
CA ILE A 12 -17.67 16.44 20.26
C ILE A 12 -16.85 15.23 20.78
N LEU A 13 -17.41 14.49 21.74
CA LEU A 13 -16.80 13.25 22.26
C LEU A 13 -16.73 12.15 21.20
N MET A 14 -17.78 11.98 20.38
CA MET A 14 -17.76 10.99 19.29
C MET A 14 -16.77 11.35 18.17
N LEU A 15 -16.58 12.64 17.85
CA LEU A 15 -15.61 13.05 16.83
C LEU A 15 -14.14 12.84 17.25
N SER A 16 -13.85 12.82 18.55
CA SER A 16 -12.47 12.69 19.06
C SER A 16 -11.92 11.25 19.02
N GLY A 17 -12.76 10.24 18.80
CA GLY A 17 -12.37 8.83 18.76
C GLY A 17 -11.70 8.37 17.45
N CYS A 18 -11.83 9.11 16.36
CA CYS A 18 -11.34 8.69 15.04
C CYS A 18 -9.81 8.65 14.92
N GLN A 19 -9.08 9.36 15.79
CA GLN A 19 -7.61 9.46 15.72
C GLN A 19 -6.90 8.17 16.18
N ILE A 20 -7.59 7.28 16.91
CA ILE A 20 -7.00 6.02 17.40
C ILE A 20 -6.88 4.98 16.27
N ILE A 21 -7.74 5.06 15.24
CA ILE A 21 -7.82 4.04 14.18
C ILE A 21 -6.60 4.09 13.24
N GLN A 22 -5.93 5.24 13.13
CA GLN A 22 -4.83 5.41 12.18
C GLN A 22 -3.50 4.81 12.65
N GLY A 23 -3.37 4.42 13.92
CA GLY A 23 -2.11 3.91 14.47
C GLY A 23 -0.97 4.94 14.37
N LYS A 24 0.16 4.66 15.00
CA LYS A 24 1.36 5.48 14.77
C LYS A 24 1.85 5.21 13.33
N PRO A 25 2.27 6.23 12.55
CA PRO A 25 2.92 6.01 11.27
C PRO A 25 4.09 5.03 11.45
N VAL A 26 3.94 3.83 10.88
CA VAL A 26 5.00 2.82 10.93
C VAL A 26 6.03 3.22 9.89
N ALA A 27 7.26 3.43 10.31
CA ALA A 27 8.35 3.75 9.39
C ALA A 27 8.56 2.58 8.41
N ALA A 28 9.01 2.91 7.20
CA ALA A 28 9.53 1.88 6.29
C ALA A 28 10.75 1.19 6.94
N PRO A 29 10.94 -0.12 6.72
CA PRO A 29 12.17 -0.80 7.13
C PRO A 29 13.39 -0.15 6.43
N PRO A 30 14.61 -0.29 6.96
CA PRO A 30 15.80 0.22 6.27
C PRO A 30 15.91 -0.30 4.83
N PRO A 31 16.39 0.51 3.86
CA PRO A 31 16.60 0.05 2.50
C PRO A 31 17.52 -1.18 2.46
N ALA A 32 17.18 -2.15 1.63
CA ALA A 32 18.00 -3.32 1.36
C ALA A 32 18.59 -3.25 -0.06
N GLU A 33 19.43 -4.23 -0.40
CA GLU A 33 19.99 -4.37 -1.75
C GLU A 33 18.90 -4.58 -2.82
N LYS A 34 17.78 -5.20 -2.42
CA LYS A 34 16.60 -5.42 -3.26
C LYS A 34 15.44 -4.55 -2.78
N ALA A 35 14.54 -4.20 -3.70
CA ALA A 35 13.34 -3.44 -3.39
C ALA A 35 12.49 -4.21 -2.37
N LEU A 36 11.99 -3.53 -1.34
CA LEU A 36 11.16 -4.19 -0.32
C LEU A 36 9.68 -3.93 -0.57
N GLU A 37 8.87 -4.99 -0.50
CA GLU A 37 7.42 -4.81 -0.41
C GLU A 37 7.06 -4.17 0.93
N ILE A 38 6.35 -3.05 0.87
CA ILE A 38 5.86 -2.36 2.05
C ILE A 38 4.35 -2.13 1.97
N ARG A 39 3.75 -1.81 3.10
CA ARG A 39 2.34 -1.42 3.15
C ARG A 39 2.20 0.06 2.83
N TYR A 40 1.03 0.45 2.30
CA TYR A 40 0.72 1.86 2.01
C TYR A 40 0.99 2.80 3.21
N ALA A 41 0.71 2.35 4.44
CA ALA A 41 0.95 3.11 5.66
C ALA A 41 2.43 3.50 5.89
N GLN A 42 3.37 2.79 5.27
CA GLN A 42 4.82 3.01 5.42
C GLN A 42 5.37 3.98 4.37
N THR A 43 4.53 4.48 3.45
CA THR A 43 4.94 5.38 2.35
C THR A 43 4.99 6.85 2.74
N SER A 44 4.57 7.20 3.96
CA SER A 44 4.33 8.60 4.40
C SER A 44 5.52 9.57 4.26
N LYS A 45 6.76 9.06 4.21
CA LYS A 45 7.99 9.85 4.07
C LYS A 45 8.80 9.49 2.82
N LEU A 46 8.23 8.69 1.92
CA LEU A 46 8.93 8.19 0.74
C LEU A 46 8.53 8.99 -0.50
N GLU A 47 9.46 9.11 -1.46
CA GLU A 47 9.19 9.76 -2.72
C GLU A 47 8.65 8.74 -3.73
N LYS A 48 7.51 9.05 -4.34
CA LYS A 48 6.91 8.19 -5.36
C LYS A 48 7.70 8.30 -6.67
N MET A 49 8.25 7.19 -7.14
CA MET A 49 9.00 7.13 -8.40
C MET A 49 8.11 6.86 -9.62
N GLY A 50 7.08 6.02 -9.47
CA GLY A 50 6.25 5.62 -10.60
C GLY A 50 5.38 4.39 -10.32
N THR A 51 4.84 3.81 -11.39
CA THR A 51 4.00 2.61 -11.32
C THR A 51 4.51 1.60 -12.34
N ILE A 52 4.62 0.34 -11.93
CA ILE A 52 4.98 -0.78 -12.80
C ILE A 52 3.86 -1.82 -12.80
N SER A 53 3.78 -2.57 -13.90
CA SER A 53 2.93 -3.76 -13.99
C SER A 53 3.64 -4.91 -14.68
N VAL A 54 3.22 -6.11 -14.34
CA VAL A 54 3.67 -7.38 -14.93
C VAL A 54 2.47 -8.28 -15.25
N ASN A 55 2.65 -9.14 -16.23
CA ASN A 55 1.69 -10.18 -16.61
C ASN A 55 2.49 -11.46 -16.86
N VAL A 56 2.11 -12.56 -16.21
CA VAL A 56 2.84 -13.84 -16.25
C VAL A 56 1.85 -14.99 -16.40
N ARG A 57 2.21 -16.00 -17.18
CA ARG A 57 1.52 -17.29 -17.18
C ARG A 57 2.08 -18.17 -16.06
N GLY A 58 1.25 -18.59 -15.12
CA GLY A 58 1.68 -19.34 -13.94
C GLY A 58 0.71 -19.16 -12.77
N ASN A 59 1.25 -18.87 -11.59
CA ASN A 59 0.52 -18.68 -10.35
C ASN A 59 0.77 -17.28 -9.73
N ALA A 60 0.17 -17.04 -8.56
CA ALA A 60 0.31 -15.79 -7.82
C ALA A 60 1.76 -15.47 -7.43
N ASP A 61 2.56 -16.49 -7.10
CA ASP A 61 3.94 -16.30 -6.67
C ASP A 61 4.86 -15.95 -7.86
N ASP A 62 4.56 -16.48 -9.05
CA ASP A 62 5.28 -16.14 -10.28
C ASP A 62 5.13 -14.65 -10.60
N VAL A 63 3.93 -14.11 -10.44
CA VAL A 63 3.69 -12.69 -10.69
C VAL A 63 4.33 -11.81 -9.61
N ASP A 64 4.37 -12.25 -8.35
CA ASP A 64 5.09 -11.55 -7.28
C ASP A 64 6.60 -11.51 -7.55
N ARG A 65 7.21 -12.64 -7.96
CA ARG A 65 8.63 -12.69 -8.33
C ARG A 65 8.97 -11.79 -9.51
N ALA A 66 8.13 -11.80 -10.55
CA ALA A 66 8.33 -10.94 -11.71
C ALA A 66 8.21 -9.45 -11.36
N LEU A 67 7.30 -9.11 -10.44
CA LEU A 67 7.12 -7.74 -9.97
C LEU A 67 8.31 -7.27 -9.13
N GLN A 68 8.82 -8.11 -8.22
CA GLN A 68 10.04 -7.87 -7.45
C GLN A 68 11.24 -7.60 -8.37
N GLN A 69 11.48 -8.48 -9.36
CA GLN A 69 12.58 -8.30 -10.32
C GLN A 69 12.48 -6.99 -11.09
N LYS A 70 11.26 -6.58 -11.46
CA LYS A 70 11.02 -5.32 -12.16
C LYS A 70 11.21 -4.10 -11.24
N ALA A 71 10.86 -4.22 -9.96
CA ALA A 71 11.13 -3.20 -8.95
C ALA A 71 12.64 -3.06 -8.70
N ASP A 72 13.37 -4.17 -8.56
CA ASP A 72 14.83 -4.18 -8.43
C ASP A 72 15.50 -3.50 -9.63
N ALA A 73 15.08 -3.86 -10.85
CA ALA A 73 15.61 -3.27 -12.09
C ALA A 73 15.30 -1.77 -12.25
N SER A 74 14.29 -1.25 -11.55
CA SER A 74 13.95 0.18 -11.57
C SER A 74 14.79 1.01 -10.59
N GLY A 75 15.57 0.36 -9.72
CA GLY A 75 16.34 1.02 -8.66
C GLY A 75 15.49 1.53 -7.49
N ALA A 76 14.24 1.10 -7.38
CA ALA A 76 13.38 1.46 -6.26
C ALA A 76 13.85 0.79 -4.96
N HIS A 77 13.80 1.52 -3.84
CA HIS A 77 14.03 0.93 -2.52
C HIS A 77 12.81 0.18 -1.99
N TYR A 78 11.61 0.63 -2.39
CA TYR A 78 10.37 0.03 -1.94
C TYR A 78 9.33 -0.03 -3.05
N TYR A 79 8.37 -0.95 -2.89
CA TYR A 79 7.19 -0.98 -3.72
C TYR A 79 5.95 -1.38 -2.92
N VAL A 80 4.78 -0.93 -3.38
CA VAL A 80 3.47 -1.29 -2.82
C VAL A 80 2.64 -1.94 -3.91
N ILE A 81 2.26 -3.20 -3.74
CA ILE A 81 1.32 -3.87 -4.63
C ILE A 81 -0.07 -3.26 -4.44
N VAL A 82 -0.63 -2.70 -5.52
CA VAL A 82 -1.97 -2.08 -5.51
C VAL A 82 -3.02 -2.95 -6.20
N LEU A 83 -2.59 -3.91 -7.02
CA LEU A 83 -3.46 -4.88 -7.67
C LEU A 83 -2.67 -6.17 -7.90
N LYS A 84 -3.27 -7.30 -7.53
CA LYS A 84 -2.85 -8.65 -7.91
C LYS A 84 -4.10 -9.48 -8.17
N SER A 85 -4.22 -10.05 -9.37
CA SER A 85 -5.38 -10.84 -9.76
C SER A 85 -5.05 -11.81 -10.88
N GLU A 86 -5.69 -12.97 -10.87
CA GLU A 86 -5.80 -13.83 -12.04
C GLU A 86 -6.72 -13.18 -13.09
N ALA A 87 -6.40 -13.35 -14.37
CA ALA A 87 -7.20 -12.83 -15.46
C ALA A 87 -8.53 -13.58 -15.55
N ALA A 88 -9.64 -12.86 -15.41
CA ALA A 88 -10.98 -13.45 -15.37
C ALA A 88 -11.33 -14.32 -16.59
N THR A 89 -10.76 -14.00 -17.76
CA THR A 89 -11.08 -14.69 -19.03
C THR A 89 -10.01 -15.71 -19.45
N LEU A 90 -8.84 -15.70 -18.81
CA LEU A 90 -7.69 -16.52 -19.19
C LEU A 90 -7.08 -17.17 -17.95
N PRO A 91 -7.56 -18.37 -17.56
CA PRO A 91 -7.00 -19.10 -16.43
C PRO A 91 -5.50 -19.34 -16.58
N GLY A 92 -4.79 -19.24 -15.46
CA GLY A 92 -3.34 -19.34 -15.38
C GLY A 92 -2.59 -18.11 -15.88
N ILE A 93 -3.27 -17.01 -16.23
CA ILE A 93 -2.63 -15.71 -16.47
C ILE A 93 -2.82 -14.82 -15.24
N TRP A 94 -1.71 -14.38 -14.66
CA TRP A 94 -1.69 -13.50 -13.50
C TRP A 94 -1.20 -12.11 -13.86
N PHE A 95 -1.84 -11.10 -13.29
CA PHE A 95 -1.48 -9.69 -13.45
C PHE A 95 -1.20 -9.08 -12.08
N ALA A 96 -0.16 -8.25 -11.99
CA ALA A 96 0.08 -7.42 -10.83
C ALA A 96 0.55 -6.00 -11.20
N ARG A 97 0.26 -5.04 -10.34
CA ARG A 97 0.68 -3.64 -10.44
C ARG A 97 1.18 -3.16 -9.08
N ALA A 98 2.31 -2.46 -9.09
CA ALA A 98 2.87 -1.82 -7.92
C ALA A 98 3.24 -0.36 -8.17
N VAL A 99 3.20 0.43 -7.10
CA VAL A 99 3.76 1.78 -7.04
C VAL A 99 5.15 1.70 -6.43
N LEU A 100 6.12 2.36 -7.05
CA LEU A 100 7.53 2.38 -6.65
C LEU A 100 7.85 3.61 -5.81
N TYR A 101 8.75 3.43 -4.85
CA TYR A 101 9.19 4.48 -3.93
C TYR A 101 10.71 4.42 -3.70
N GLN A 102 11.30 5.60 -3.45
CA GLN A 102 12.65 5.77 -2.91
C GLN A 102 12.61 6.48 -1.55
#